data_AF-A0A2V9PH17-F1
#
_entry.id   AF-A0A2V9PH17-F1
#
_cell.length_a   1.000
_cell.length_b   1.000
_cell.length_c   1.000
_cell.angle_alpha   90.00
_cell.angle_beta   90.00
_cell.angle_gamma   90.00
#
_symmetry.space_group_name_H-M   'P 1'
#
loop_
_entity.id
_entity.type
_entity.pdbx_description
1 polymer ?
#
loop_
_entity_poly.entity_id
_entity_poly.type
_entity_poly.pdbx_seq_one_letter_code
_entity_poly.pdbx_strand_id
1 'polypeptide(L)' 'MDGKDYPVTGDSSADTRSYRAVNDHTLAFAGKKDGKVTISGQVKVSADRKTRTVTVNATDAAGKKVKGTAVYDKQ' A
#
# COMPACT_ATOMS: atom_id res chain seq x y z
N MET A 1 7.54 9.97 6.13
CA MET A 1 6.94 8.71 6.64
C MET A 1 8.07 7.80 7.10
N ASP A 2 8.04 7.40 8.36
CA ASP A 2 9.15 6.82 9.13
C ASP A 2 9.35 5.30 8.93
N GLY A 3 8.50 4.65 8.14
CA GLY A 3 8.60 3.23 7.84
C GLY A 3 8.19 2.31 8.98
N LYS A 4 7.65 2.83 10.10
CA LYS A 4 7.21 2.01 11.23
C LYS A 4 5.89 1.31 10.91
N ASP A 5 5.72 0.12 11.47
CA ASP A 5 4.49 -0.66 11.34
C ASP A 5 3.45 -0.16 12.37
N TYR A 6 2.23 0.08 11.90
CA TYR A 6 1.10 0.51 12.71
C TYR A 6 -0.05 -0.49 12.59
N PRO A 7 -0.79 -0.77 13.67
CA PRO A 7 -1.90 -1.72 13.63
C PRO A 7 -2.99 -1.27 12.66
N VAL A 8 -3.54 -2.23 11.92
CA VAL A 8 -4.68 -2.04 11.03
C VAL A 8 -5.87 -2.79 11.61
N THR A 9 -7.05 -2.15 11.62
CA THR A 9 -8.32 -2.78 12.00
C THR A 9 -9.20 -2.94 10.77
N GLY A 10 -9.96 -4.05 10.70
CA GLY A 10 -10.92 -4.31 9.62
C GLY A 10 -10.34 -4.87 8.32
N ASP A 11 -9.03 -5.09 8.22
CA ASP A 11 -8.38 -5.75 7.07
C ASP A 11 -7.97 -7.17 7.46
N SER A 12 -8.63 -8.19 6.88
CA SER A 12 -8.29 -9.59 7.18
C SER A 12 -6.96 -10.05 6.56
N SER A 13 -6.37 -9.24 5.67
CA SER A 13 -5.14 -9.57 4.94
C SER A 13 -3.87 -8.97 5.56
N ALA A 14 -4.00 -8.07 6.53
CA ALA A 14 -2.88 -7.42 7.22
C ALA A 14 -3.24 -6.96 8.64
N ASP A 15 -2.39 -7.31 9.61
CA ASP A 15 -2.49 -6.88 11.01
C ASP A 15 -1.81 -5.51 11.22
N THR A 16 -0.79 -5.21 10.40
CA THR A 16 -0.05 -3.96 10.47
C THR A 16 0.25 -3.38 9.09
N ARG A 17 0.49 -2.08 9.04
CA ARG A 17 0.91 -1.37 7.84
C ARG A 17 1.97 -0.31 8.14
N SER A 18 2.97 -0.23 7.28
CA SER A 18 3.99 0.82 7.29
C SER A 18 3.94 1.64 6.02
N TYR A 19 4.36 2.91 6.14
CA TYR A 19 4.52 3.84 5.03
C TYR A 19 5.89 4.49 5.07
N ARG A 20 6.50 4.67 3.89
CA ARG A 20 7.75 5.40 3.71
C ARG A 20 7.60 6.41 2.57
N ALA A 21 8.14 7.62 2.75
CA ALA A 21 8.20 8.58 1.66
C ALA A 21 9.29 8.15 0.67
N VAL A 22 8.97 8.16 -0.62
CA VAL A 22 9.94 7.96 -1.71
C VAL A 22 10.35 9.32 -2.28
N ASN A 23 9.38 10.20 -2.48
CA ASN A 23 9.53 11.60 -2.84
C ASN A 23 8.25 12.37 -2.47
N ASP A 24 8.19 13.66 -2.79
CA ASP A 24 7.08 14.58 -2.45
C ASP A 24 5.69 14.10 -2.88
N HIS A 25 5.61 13.29 -3.94
CA HIS A 25 4.36 12.81 -4.52
C HIS A 25 4.21 11.29 -4.48
N THR A 26 5.12 10.58 -3.81
CA THR A 26 5.15 9.11 -3.83
C THR A 26 5.42 8.52 -2.46
N LEU A 27 4.55 7.62 -2.03
CA LEU A 27 4.72 6.81 -0.83
C LEU A 27 4.89 5.34 -1.21
N ALA A 28 5.82 4.65 -0.55
CA ALA A 28 5.83 3.19 -0.50
C ALA A 28 5.06 2.72 0.73
N PHE A 29 4.41 1.56 0.63
CA PHE A 29 3.74 0.94 1.76
C PHE A 29 3.98 -0.57 1.81
N ALA A 30 3.85 -1.15 2.99
CA ALA A 30 3.83 -2.58 3.21
C ALA A 30 2.76 -2.92 4.24
N GLY A 31 1.92 -3.92 3.95
CA GLY A 31 1.02 -4.55 4.90
C GLY A 31 1.58 -5.91 5.30
N LYS A 32 1.52 -6.21 6.59
CA LYS A 32 2.02 -7.48 7.14
C LYS A 32 0.92 -8.23 7.87
N LYS A 33 0.92 -9.54 7.71
CA LYS A 33 0.15 -10.49 8.51
C LYS A 33 1.10 -11.45 9.20
N ASP A 34 0.94 -11.66 10.50
CA ASP A 34 1.84 -12.50 11.31
C ASP A 34 3.32 -12.12 11.14
N GLY A 35 3.61 -10.81 11.04
CA GLY A 35 4.95 -10.27 10.82
C GLY A 35 5.51 -10.45 9.39
N LYS A 36 4.80 -11.12 8.48
CA LYS A 36 5.20 -11.34 7.08
C LYS A 36 4.51 -10.35 6.15
N VAL A 37 5.25 -9.77 5.21
CA VAL A 37 4.67 -8.87 4.20
C VAL A 37 3.77 -9.68 3.25
N THR A 38 2.47 -9.37 3.27
CA THR A 38 1.45 -9.97 2.39
C THR A 38 1.09 -9.05 1.24
N ILE A 39 1.25 -7.74 1.43
CA ILE A 39 0.99 -6.73 0.40
C ILE A 39 2.06 -5.64 0.47
N SER A 40 2.50 -5.15 -0.68
CA SER A 40 3.38 -4.00 -0.77
C SER A 40 3.09 -3.21 -2.03
N GLY A 41 3.46 -1.94 -2.06
CA GLY A 41 3.17 -1.12 -3.22
C GLY A 41 3.61 0.32 -3.10
N GLN A 42 3.16 1.09 -4.09
CA GLN A 42 3.37 2.53 -4.13
C GLN A 42 2.06 3.26 -4.35
N VAL A 43 1.95 4.41 -3.71
CA VAL A 43 0.90 5.40 -3.91
C VAL A 43 1.55 6.62 -4.54
N LYS A 44 1.15 6.96 -5.75
CA LYS A 44 1.58 8.17 -6.46
C LYS A 44 0.43 9.15 -6.56
N VAL A 45 0.67 10.39 -6.18
CA VAL A 45 -0.27 11.50 -6.34
C VAL A 45 0.18 12.32 -7.56
N SER A 46 -0.75 12.74 -8.41
CA SER A 46 -0.46 13.61 -9.55
C SER A 46 0.03 14.99 -9.07
N ALA A 47 0.82 15.68 -9.90
CA ALA A 47 1.36 17.00 -9.55
C ALA A 47 0.26 18.04 -9.26
N ASP A 48 -0.87 17.93 -9.94
CA ASP A 48 -2.07 18.78 -9.73
C ASP A 48 -2.93 18.32 -8.54
N ARG A 49 -2.55 17.22 -7.86
CA ARG A 49 -3.25 16.62 -6.71
C ARG A 49 -4.70 16.21 -6.98
N LYS A 50 -5.07 16.01 -8.24
CA LYS A 50 -6.42 15.58 -8.64
C LYS A 50 -6.58 14.07 -8.65
N THR A 51 -5.51 13.33 -8.88
CA THR A 51 -5.56 11.87 -9.05
C THR A 51 -4.54 11.19 -8.15
N ARG A 52 -4.93 10.03 -7.61
CA ARG A 52 -4.06 9.13 -6.87
C ARG A 52 -4.04 7.77 -7.54
N THR A 53 -2.86 7.31 -7.93
CA THR A 53 -2.62 5.98 -8.47
C THR A 53 -1.99 5.09 -7.40
N VAL A 54 -2.55 3.91 -7.18
CA VAL A 54 -2.02 2.89 -6.28
C VAL A 54 -1.61 1.69 -7.13
N THR A 55 -0.35 1.25 -6.99
CA THR A 55 0.12 0.00 -7.57
C THR A 55 0.47 -0.95 -6.44
N VAL A 56 -0.06 -2.18 -6.50
CA VAL A 56 0.07 -3.19 -5.45
C VAL A 56 0.68 -4.47 -6.01
N ASN A 57 1.53 -5.08 -5.21
CA ASN A 57 1.94 -6.48 -5.34
C ASN A 57 1.50 -7.18 -4.05
N ALA A 58 0.65 -8.18 -4.17
CA ALA A 58 0.09 -8.92 -3.06
C ALA A 58 0.30 -10.43 -3.24
N THR A 59 0.20 -11.15 -2.14
CA THR A 59 0.03 -12.59 -2.13
C THR A 59 -1.39 -12.88 -1.66
N ASP A 60 -2.17 -13.59 -2.46
CA ASP A 60 -3.53 -13.98 -2.08
C ASP A 60 -3.53 -15.11 -1.04
N ALA A 61 -4.72 -15.49 -0.55
CA ALA A 61 -4.87 -16.54 0.45
C ALA A 61 -4.38 -17.93 -0.02
N ALA A 62 -4.27 -18.16 -1.33
CA ALA A 62 -3.74 -19.39 -1.93
C ALA A 62 -2.22 -19.33 -2.14
N GLY A 63 -1.55 -18.24 -1.73
CA GLY A 63 -0.11 -18.06 -1.90
C GLY A 63 0.29 -17.55 -3.30
N LYS A 64 -0.67 -17.18 -4.15
CA LYS A 64 -0.38 -16.71 -5.51
C LYS A 64 -0.07 -15.22 -5.50
N LYS A 65 0.96 -14.84 -6.26
CA LYS A 65 1.32 -13.44 -6.47
C LYS A 65 0.29 -12.76 -7.39
N VAL A 66 -0.22 -11.63 -6.94
CA VAL A 66 -1.18 -10.78 -7.65
C VAL A 66 -0.61 -9.37 -7.77
N LYS A 67 -0.81 -8.74 -8.93
CA LYS A 67 -0.47 -7.33 -9.16
C LYS A 67 -1.72 -6.58 -9.56
N GLY A 68 -1.90 -5.38 -9.02
CA GLY A 68 -3.05 -4.52 -9.32
C GLY A 68 -2.67 -3.06 -9.42
N THR A 69 -3.46 -2.32 -10.18
CA THR A 69 -3.39 -0.85 -10.24
C THR A 69 -4.80 -0.30 -10.04
N ALA A 70 -4.93 0.69 -9.17
CA ALA A 70 -6.18 1.42 -8.95
C ALA A 70 -5.92 2.92 -9.09
N VAL A 71 -6.84 3.62 -9.75
CA VAL A 71 -6.78 5.06 -9.96
C VAL A 71 -8.00 5.68 -9.30
N TYR A 72 -7.78 6.70 -8.48
CA TYR A 72 -8.81 7.40 -7.74
C TYR A 72 -8.72 8.88 -8.05
N ASP A 73 -9.84 9.47 -8.47
CA ASP A 73 -9.97 10.91 -8.59
C ASP A 73 -10.44 11.52 -7.28
N LYS A 74 -9.95 12.73 -7.03
CA LYS A 74 -10.38 13.54 -5.90
C LYS A 74 -11.75 14.13 -6.24
N GLN A 75 -12.73 13.85 -5.39
CA GLN A 75 -14.08 14.42 -5.47
C GLN A 75 -14.12 15.84 -4.91
#